data_AF-A0A9D5HIE8-F1
#
_entry.id   AF-A0A9D5HIE8-F1
#
_cell.length_a   1.000
_cell.length_b   1.000
_cell.length_c   1.000
_cell.angle_alpha   90.00
_cell.angle_beta   90.00
_cell.angle_gamma   90.00
#
_symmetry.space_group_name_H-M   'P 1'
#
loop_
_entity.id
_entity.type
_entity.pdbx_description
1 polymer ?
#
loop_
_entity_poly.entity_id
_entity_poly.type
_entity_poly.pdbx_seq_one_letter_code
_entity_poly.pdbx_strand_id
1 'polypeptide(L)'
;MIVRVRSRDGLERVTLPDPSRATVSTLKSIIESQLGVPVAAQFLSLNRDLLLAKNPGDALRFTDLSDPAAILTSLGVAHGSVVFLSYFDLPRSVIGAPPITPSGSFGRKMTMDDLIARQVRVSRQETPHCDTASFDRDAAHAFQLYVNETLAFAVKRGGFMYGRVGEGGVVFVDFIYEPPQQGTEDALLLLRDPDEEALVEAIAAGLGMRRVGFVFTQSVGRMGKGEYTLSAREVLQAAELHAEGGIEEWVTALVKLEVNEDGAADVHFEAFQMSDNCVKLFKDGLFVTEIGDDDNPRVSRMKKDVVVGVKDTREVDNDFFLVPVKISDHQGPLSSSFPVENRITTVTLRALKNHLDRTKHLSFVKRISDFHLLLLLARYLDVNADVPALAECVLRQTSIPEGYQLLIESLAAAS
;
A
#
# COMPACT_ATOMS: atom_id res chain seq x y z
N MET A 1 8.31 34.62 -44.13
CA MET A 1 7.18 34.15 -43.30
C MET A 1 6.88 32.71 -43.67
N ILE A 2 6.45 31.89 -42.73
CA ILE A 2 6.11 30.48 -43.02
C ILE A 2 4.59 30.40 -43.18
N VAL A 3 4.13 29.84 -44.29
CA VAL A 3 2.71 29.53 -44.55
C VAL A 3 2.55 28.03 -44.58
N ARG A 4 1.48 27.52 -43.96
CA ARG A 4 1.19 26.09 -43.94
C ARG A 4 0.23 25.79 -45.10
N VAL A 5 0.70 25.07 -46.11
CA VAL A 5 -0.11 24.71 -47.26
C VAL A 5 -0.73 23.34 -47.00
N ARG A 6 -2.06 23.27 -46.92
CA ARG A 6 -2.80 22.01 -46.74
C ARG A 6 -3.38 21.58 -48.07
N SER A 7 -2.98 20.40 -48.54
CA SER A 7 -3.59 19.71 -49.67
C SER A 7 -4.32 18.44 -49.21
N ARG A 8 -4.88 17.68 -50.15
CA ARG A 8 -5.38 16.32 -49.87
C ARG A 8 -4.26 15.36 -49.48
N ASP A 9 -3.05 15.64 -49.92
CA ASP A 9 -1.88 14.77 -49.77
C ASP A 9 -1.16 14.99 -48.43
N GLY A 10 -1.37 16.13 -47.78
CA GLY A 10 -0.71 16.43 -46.52
C GLY A 10 -0.72 17.90 -46.15
N LEU A 11 0.08 18.23 -45.13
CA LEU A 11 0.32 19.60 -44.69
C LEU A 11 1.80 19.91 -44.81
N GLU A 12 2.15 20.80 -45.73
CA GLU A 12 3.52 21.24 -45.93
C GLU A 12 3.75 22.67 -45.42
N ARG A 13 5.00 23.02 -45.16
CA ARG A 13 5.41 24.36 -44.74
C ARG A 13 6.18 25.01 -45.86
N VAL A 14 5.68 26.15 -46.33
CA VAL A 14 6.30 26.96 -47.39
C VAL A 14 6.87 28.23 -46.78
N THR A 15 8.15 28.48 -47.02
CA THR A 15 8.85 29.68 -46.52
C THR A 15 8.90 30.76 -47.60
N LEU A 16 8.24 31.89 -47.34
CA LEU A 16 8.26 33.09 -48.18
C LEU A 16 9.41 34.01 -47.76
N PRO A 17 10.32 34.42 -48.68
CA PRO A 17 11.54 35.16 -48.33
C PRO A 17 11.29 36.62 -47.90
N ASP A 18 10.33 37.34 -48.50
CA ASP A 18 9.97 38.71 -48.12
C ASP A 18 8.47 38.81 -47.73
N PRO A 19 8.11 38.74 -46.44
CA PRO A 19 6.73 38.76 -45.97
C PRO A 19 5.95 40.03 -46.34
N SER A 20 6.65 41.16 -46.46
CA SER A 20 6.03 42.48 -46.59
C SER A 20 5.57 42.78 -48.02
N ARG A 21 6.11 42.04 -49.00
CA ARG A 21 5.84 42.20 -50.43
C ARG A 21 5.38 40.90 -51.11
N ALA A 22 5.20 39.82 -50.36
CA ALA A 22 4.76 38.54 -50.90
C ALA A 22 3.33 38.63 -51.44
N THR A 23 3.16 38.29 -52.71
CA THR A 23 1.86 38.25 -53.38
C THR A 23 1.36 36.82 -53.54
N VAL A 24 0.11 36.66 -53.96
CA VAL A 24 -0.45 35.35 -54.33
C VAL A 24 0.41 34.67 -55.41
N SER A 25 0.90 35.41 -56.41
CA SER A 25 1.80 34.87 -57.44
C SER A 25 3.12 34.36 -56.87
N THR A 26 3.68 35.05 -55.86
CA THR A 26 4.87 34.60 -55.14
C THR A 26 4.60 33.27 -54.42
N LEU A 27 3.46 33.15 -53.72
CA LEU A 27 3.08 31.91 -53.05
C LEU A 27 2.91 30.75 -54.04
N LYS A 28 2.23 30.98 -55.17
CA LYS A 28 2.06 29.96 -56.21
C LYS A 28 3.40 29.48 -56.79
N SER A 29 4.32 30.39 -57.06
CA SER A 29 5.64 30.07 -57.58
C SER A 29 6.46 29.23 -56.59
N ILE A 30 6.36 29.53 -55.30
CA ILE A 30 7.07 28.73 -54.29
C ILE A 30 6.43 27.34 -54.15
N ILE A 31 5.10 27.23 -54.18
CA ILE A 31 4.40 25.94 -54.19
C ILE A 31 4.85 25.10 -55.39
N GLU A 32 4.98 25.69 -56.58
CA GLU A 32 5.50 24.98 -57.75
C GLU A 32 6.93 24.48 -57.52
N SER A 33 7.82 25.35 -57.04
CA SER A 33 9.23 24.98 -56.80
C SER A 33 9.44 23.94 -55.71
N GLN A 34 8.66 23.98 -54.62
CA GLN A 34 8.87 23.14 -53.43
C GLN A 34 7.97 21.90 -53.42
N LEU A 35 6.76 22.02 -53.94
CA LEU A 35 5.74 20.96 -53.91
C LEU A 35 5.53 20.33 -55.28
N GLY A 36 6.07 20.91 -56.37
CA GLY A 36 6.00 20.35 -57.72
C GLY A 36 4.61 20.48 -58.36
N VAL A 37 3.74 21.36 -57.84
CA VAL A 37 2.40 21.60 -58.40
C VAL A 37 2.48 22.78 -59.35
N PRO A 38 2.27 22.61 -60.67
CA PRO A 38 2.38 23.70 -61.64
C PRO A 38 1.45 24.87 -61.32
N VAL A 39 1.90 26.12 -61.46
CA VAL A 39 1.13 27.32 -61.10
C VAL A 39 -0.26 27.33 -61.77
N ALA A 40 -0.35 26.87 -63.02
CA ALA A 40 -1.60 26.81 -63.78
C ALA A 40 -2.62 25.80 -63.22
N ALA A 41 -2.17 24.80 -62.46
CA ALA A 41 -3.02 23.78 -61.85
C ALA A 41 -3.40 24.10 -60.39
N GLN A 42 -2.85 25.18 -59.82
CA GLN A 42 -3.07 25.54 -58.42
C GLN A 42 -4.33 26.38 -58.21
N PHE A 43 -5.27 25.82 -57.45
CA PHE A 43 -6.37 26.54 -56.82
C PHE A 43 -6.03 26.78 -55.34
N LEU A 44 -6.04 28.03 -54.90
CA LEU A 44 -5.71 28.43 -53.53
C LEU A 44 -6.91 29.11 -52.88
N SER A 45 -7.14 28.82 -51.60
CA SER A 45 -8.14 29.49 -50.78
C SER A 45 -7.79 29.39 -49.30
N LEU A 46 -8.28 30.33 -48.49
CA LEU A 46 -8.31 30.24 -47.03
C LEU A 46 -9.49 29.41 -46.53
N ASN A 47 -10.46 29.11 -47.39
CA ASN A 47 -11.56 28.23 -47.07
C ASN A 47 -11.16 26.75 -47.23
N ARG A 48 -11.33 25.98 -46.15
CA ARG A 48 -11.07 24.54 -46.11
C ARG A 48 -11.88 23.75 -47.14
N ASP A 49 -13.08 24.21 -47.47
CA ASP A 49 -14.01 23.50 -48.34
C ASP A 49 -13.49 23.39 -49.78
N LEU A 50 -12.45 24.15 -50.15
CA LEU A 50 -11.72 23.95 -51.40
C LEU A 50 -11.18 22.52 -51.54
N LEU A 51 -10.80 21.85 -50.44
CA LEU A 51 -10.34 20.46 -50.46
C LEU A 51 -11.45 19.45 -50.81
N LEU A 52 -12.72 19.86 -50.77
CA LEU A 52 -13.87 19.03 -51.15
C LEU A 52 -14.23 19.16 -52.64
N ALA A 53 -13.66 20.15 -53.35
CA ALA A 53 -13.90 20.35 -54.78
C ALA A 53 -13.50 19.10 -55.58
N LYS A 54 -14.40 18.59 -56.42
CA LYS A 54 -14.16 17.33 -57.17
C LYS A 54 -13.66 17.57 -58.59
N ASN A 55 -13.88 18.77 -59.11
CA ASN A 55 -13.45 19.20 -60.44
C ASN A 55 -13.01 20.68 -60.41
N PRO A 56 -12.30 21.17 -61.45
CA PRO A 56 -11.88 22.57 -61.54
C PRO A 56 -13.02 23.59 -61.43
N GLY A 57 -14.22 23.26 -61.92
CA GLY A 57 -15.40 24.13 -61.85
C GLY A 57 -15.87 24.41 -60.42
N ASP A 58 -15.79 23.41 -59.54
CA ASP A 58 -16.08 23.58 -58.11
C ASP A 58 -15.04 24.46 -57.42
N ALA A 59 -13.76 24.30 -57.80
CA ALA A 59 -12.64 25.04 -57.22
C ALA A 59 -12.63 26.52 -57.64
N LEU A 60 -13.13 26.86 -58.84
CA LEU A 60 -13.24 28.24 -59.33
C LEU A 60 -14.20 29.11 -58.51
N ARG A 61 -15.06 28.52 -57.67
CA ARG A 61 -15.97 29.25 -56.77
C ARG A 61 -15.23 29.94 -55.62
N PHE A 62 -13.98 29.55 -55.34
CA PHE A 62 -13.15 30.13 -54.31
C PHE A 62 -12.24 31.20 -54.91
N THR A 63 -12.59 32.47 -54.71
CA THR A 63 -11.95 33.62 -55.37
C THR A 63 -11.10 34.48 -54.43
N ASP A 64 -11.02 34.12 -53.14
CA ASP A 64 -10.35 34.88 -52.10
C ASP A 64 -8.82 35.02 -52.29
N LEU A 65 -8.20 34.07 -53.00
CA LEU A 65 -6.80 34.15 -53.43
C LEU A 65 -6.65 34.07 -54.97
N SER A 66 -7.60 34.67 -55.70
CA SER A 66 -7.61 34.63 -57.18
C SER A 66 -6.75 35.69 -57.86
N ASP A 67 -6.57 36.88 -57.25
CA ASP A 67 -5.76 37.96 -57.80
C ASP A 67 -4.26 37.69 -57.59
N PRO A 68 -3.46 37.47 -58.65
CA PRO A 68 -2.04 37.15 -58.54
C PRO A 68 -1.20 38.31 -57.97
N ALA A 69 -1.64 39.56 -58.13
CA ALA A 69 -0.92 40.76 -57.69
C ALA A 69 -1.24 41.17 -56.24
N ALA A 70 -2.29 40.61 -55.66
CA ALA A 70 -2.71 40.93 -54.31
C ALA A 70 -1.68 40.47 -53.27
N ILE A 71 -1.44 41.34 -52.26
CA ILE A 71 -0.48 41.08 -51.18
C ILE A 71 -1.11 40.12 -50.17
N LEU A 72 -0.38 39.06 -49.80
CA LEU A 72 -0.89 37.99 -48.93
C LEU A 72 -1.38 38.50 -47.56
N THR A 73 -0.68 39.47 -46.97
CA THR A 73 -1.06 40.04 -45.67
C THR A 73 -2.36 40.83 -45.73
N SER A 74 -2.65 41.54 -46.84
CA SER A 74 -3.94 42.22 -47.04
C SER A 74 -5.12 41.26 -47.21
N LEU A 75 -4.85 40.00 -47.58
CA LEU A 75 -5.83 38.93 -47.70
C LEU A 75 -5.96 38.11 -46.40
N GLY A 76 -5.33 38.54 -45.30
CA GLY A 76 -5.41 37.86 -44.01
C GLY A 76 -4.43 36.68 -43.85
N VAL A 77 -3.46 36.53 -44.76
CA VAL A 77 -2.42 35.50 -44.64
C VAL A 77 -1.22 36.06 -43.89
N ALA A 78 -1.04 35.59 -42.65
CA ALA A 78 0.06 35.94 -41.77
C ALA A 78 1.03 34.75 -41.57
N HIS A 79 2.08 34.96 -40.76
CA HIS A 79 2.96 33.86 -40.37
C HIS A 79 2.17 32.76 -39.64
N GLY A 80 2.29 31.52 -40.10
CA GLY A 80 1.61 30.36 -39.54
C GLY A 80 0.21 30.11 -40.10
N SER A 81 -0.34 31.03 -40.91
CA SER A 81 -1.65 30.85 -41.54
C SER A 81 -1.69 29.60 -42.41
N VAL A 82 -2.87 28.97 -42.44
CA VAL A 82 -3.14 27.81 -43.28
C VAL A 82 -3.78 28.28 -44.58
N VAL A 83 -3.19 27.87 -45.70
CA VAL A 83 -3.74 28.06 -47.05
C VAL A 83 -4.07 26.68 -47.61
N PHE A 84 -5.28 26.51 -48.12
CA PHE A 84 -5.71 25.27 -48.74
C PHE A 84 -5.36 25.29 -50.22
N LEU A 85 -4.76 24.20 -50.70
CA LEU A 85 -4.35 23.98 -52.07
C LEU A 85 -5.10 22.79 -52.65
N SER A 86 -5.77 23.00 -53.78
CA SER A 86 -6.35 21.94 -54.59
C SER A 86 -5.75 21.98 -56.00
N TYR A 87 -5.54 20.81 -56.58
CA TYR A 87 -5.10 20.59 -57.96
C TYR A 87 -5.72 19.28 -58.44
N PHE A 88 -5.94 19.19 -59.75
CA PHE A 88 -6.60 18.05 -60.38
C PHE A 88 -5.63 17.37 -61.36
N ASP A 89 -5.74 16.05 -61.48
CA ASP A 89 -5.08 15.22 -62.51
C ASP A 89 -3.53 15.28 -62.55
N LEU A 90 -2.88 15.50 -61.41
CA LEU A 90 -1.42 15.45 -61.27
C LEU A 90 -0.99 14.33 -60.30
N PRO A 91 -0.25 13.31 -60.75
CA PRO A 91 0.33 12.32 -59.85
C PRO A 91 1.51 12.96 -59.10
N ARG A 92 1.34 13.25 -57.81
CA ARG A 92 2.40 13.78 -56.95
C ARG A 92 3.05 12.65 -56.14
N SER A 93 4.37 12.55 -56.19
CA SER A 93 5.14 11.71 -55.27
C SER A 93 5.39 12.50 -53.99
N VAL A 94 4.64 12.18 -52.94
CA VAL A 94 4.84 12.78 -51.61
C VAL A 94 5.96 12.00 -50.93
N ILE A 95 6.99 12.71 -50.44
CA ILE A 95 8.03 12.09 -49.61
C ILE A 95 7.34 11.54 -48.35
N GLY A 96 7.27 10.22 -48.24
CA GLY A 96 6.60 9.53 -47.15
C GLY A 96 7.14 9.99 -45.80
N ALA A 97 6.23 10.14 -44.82
CA ALA A 97 6.62 10.42 -43.45
C ALA A 97 7.64 9.38 -42.96
N PRO A 98 8.61 9.75 -42.10
CA PRO A 98 9.50 8.78 -41.48
C PRO A 98 8.65 7.69 -40.80
N PRO A 99 9.10 6.43 -40.77
CA PRO A 99 8.36 5.36 -40.13
C PRO A 99 8.09 5.75 -38.67
N ILE A 100 6.81 5.88 -38.34
CA ILE A 100 6.35 6.09 -36.97
C ILE A 100 6.67 4.79 -36.23
N THR A 101 7.68 4.79 -35.37
CA THR A 101 7.84 3.75 -34.36
C THR A 101 6.79 4.01 -33.28
N PRO A 102 5.79 3.13 -33.09
CA PRO A 102 4.78 3.35 -32.07
C PRO A 102 5.42 3.14 -30.70
N SER A 103 5.60 4.23 -29.96
CA SER A 103 5.72 4.19 -28.51
C SER A 103 4.33 3.87 -27.95
N GLY A 104 4.03 2.59 -27.69
CA GLY A 104 2.81 2.21 -27.00
C GLY A 104 2.17 0.92 -27.52
N SER A 105 1.78 0.10 -26.57
CA SER A 105 1.24 -1.25 -26.68
C SER A 105 -0.14 -1.31 -27.35
N PHE A 106 -0.19 -1.09 -28.66
CA PHE A 106 -1.35 -1.48 -29.46
C PHE A 106 -0.89 -2.41 -30.58
N GLY A 107 -1.22 -3.70 -30.47
CA GLY A 107 -0.99 -4.70 -31.51
C GLY A 107 0.18 -5.66 -31.31
N ARG A 108 0.88 -5.67 -30.16
CA ARG A 108 1.80 -6.79 -29.86
C ARG A 108 0.95 -8.05 -29.66
N LYS A 109 1.13 -9.06 -30.52
CA LYS A 109 0.54 -10.39 -30.29
C LYS A 109 1.05 -10.87 -28.93
N MET A 110 0.14 -11.14 -28.02
CA MET A 110 0.43 -11.66 -26.69
C MET A 110 1.26 -12.93 -26.86
N THR A 111 2.50 -12.92 -26.39
CA THR A 111 3.36 -14.11 -26.47
C THR A 111 2.97 -15.09 -25.36
N MET A 112 3.32 -16.38 -25.50
CA MET A 112 3.14 -17.33 -24.40
C MET A 112 3.90 -16.88 -23.14
N ASP A 113 5.06 -16.23 -23.31
CA ASP A 113 5.81 -15.66 -22.20
C ASP A 113 5.08 -14.48 -21.55
N ASP A 114 4.38 -13.63 -22.33
CA ASP A 114 3.53 -12.56 -21.80
C ASP A 114 2.30 -13.11 -21.05
N LEU A 115 1.78 -14.26 -21.48
CA LEU A 115 0.68 -14.97 -20.79
C LEU A 115 1.16 -15.62 -19.49
N ILE A 116 2.33 -16.25 -19.50
CA ILE A 116 2.98 -16.85 -18.31
C ILE A 116 3.36 -15.77 -17.30
N ALA A 117 3.89 -14.62 -17.76
CA ALA A 117 4.23 -13.49 -16.90
C ALA A 117 3.00 -12.85 -16.23
N ARG A 118 1.80 -13.06 -16.80
CA ARG A 118 0.52 -12.64 -16.21
C ARG A 118 -0.12 -13.68 -15.31
N GLN A 119 0.31 -14.94 -15.38
CA GLN A 119 -0.16 -15.97 -14.46
C GLN A 119 0.45 -15.75 -13.07
N VAL A 120 -0.41 -15.62 -12.07
CA VAL A 120 0.02 -15.48 -10.68
C VAL A 120 0.45 -16.86 -10.18
N ARG A 121 1.75 -17.02 -9.96
CA ARG A 121 2.33 -18.26 -9.42
C ARG A 121 2.46 -18.15 -7.90
N VAL A 122 2.01 -19.18 -7.20
CA VAL A 122 2.18 -19.33 -5.76
C VAL A 122 3.17 -20.46 -5.51
N SER A 123 4.32 -20.11 -4.97
CA SER A 123 5.36 -21.03 -4.53
C SER A 123 5.66 -20.81 -3.06
N ARG A 124 6.14 -21.86 -2.38
CA ARG A 124 6.62 -21.77 -1.01
C ARG A 124 7.81 -20.81 -0.96
N GLN A 125 7.81 -19.94 0.05
CA GLN A 125 8.96 -19.10 0.39
C GLN A 125 9.75 -19.80 1.50
N GLU A 126 11.03 -20.02 1.26
CA GLU A 126 11.89 -20.81 2.16
C GLU A 126 12.50 -19.97 3.28
N THR A 127 12.76 -18.69 3.02
CA THR A 127 13.43 -17.79 3.97
C THR A 127 12.51 -16.62 4.34
N PRO A 128 12.26 -16.39 5.64
CA PRO A 128 11.61 -15.16 6.08
C PRO A 128 12.57 -13.98 5.96
N HIS A 129 12.04 -12.77 5.92
CA HIS A 129 12.79 -11.54 6.13
C HIS A 129 13.07 -11.31 7.63
N CYS A 130 12.23 -11.86 8.51
CA CYS A 130 12.48 -11.94 9.94
C CYS A 130 13.20 -13.25 10.30
N ASP A 131 14.49 -13.17 10.60
CA ASP A 131 15.31 -14.34 10.96
C ASP A 131 14.94 -14.90 12.34
N THR A 132 14.61 -14.01 13.29
CA THR A 132 14.27 -14.39 14.66
C THR A 132 13.33 -13.38 15.29
N ALA A 133 12.24 -13.86 15.88
CA ALA A 133 11.33 -13.10 16.73
C ALA A 133 11.71 -13.32 18.20
N SER A 134 12.23 -12.29 18.86
CA SER A 134 12.59 -12.29 20.27
C SER A 134 11.48 -11.63 21.09
N PHE A 135 10.88 -12.37 22.02
CA PHE A 135 9.80 -11.87 22.86
C PHE A 135 10.31 -11.47 24.25
N ASP A 136 9.86 -10.32 24.75
CA ASP A 136 10.06 -9.99 26.16
C ASP A 136 9.34 -11.03 27.04
N ARG A 137 10.07 -11.58 28.01
CA ARG A 137 9.58 -12.66 28.87
C ARG A 137 8.34 -12.26 29.66
N ASP A 138 8.34 -11.06 30.23
CA ASP A 138 7.27 -10.62 31.13
C ASP A 138 6.02 -10.26 30.33
N ALA A 139 6.18 -9.61 29.17
CA ALA A 139 5.08 -9.29 28.27
C ALA A 139 4.43 -10.56 27.68
N ALA A 140 5.24 -11.51 27.19
CA ALA A 140 4.74 -12.78 26.68
C ALA A 140 4.07 -13.60 27.80
N HIS A 141 4.66 -13.62 29.00
CA HIS A 141 4.07 -14.27 30.16
C HIS A 141 2.73 -13.63 30.53
N ALA A 142 2.61 -12.29 30.54
CA ALA A 142 1.38 -11.60 30.88
C ALA A 142 0.24 -11.87 29.89
N PHE A 143 0.56 -12.07 28.60
CA PHE A 143 -0.41 -12.46 27.58
C PHE A 143 -0.86 -13.92 27.75
N GLN A 144 0.09 -14.87 27.82
CA GLN A 144 -0.26 -16.29 27.95
C GLN A 144 -1.02 -16.60 29.24
N LEU A 145 -0.67 -15.95 30.35
CA LEU A 145 -1.30 -16.18 31.65
C LEU A 145 -2.78 -15.81 31.59
N TYR A 146 -3.11 -14.67 30.98
CA TYR A 146 -4.49 -14.23 30.82
C TYR A 146 -5.30 -15.19 29.95
N VAL A 147 -4.74 -15.60 28.81
CA VAL A 147 -5.41 -16.53 27.90
C VAL A 147 -5.63 -17.89 28.56
N ASN A 148 -4.64 -18.38 29.30
CA ASN A 148 -4.72 -19.69 29.96
C ASN A 148 -5.64 -19.67 31.18
N GLU A 149 -5.42 -18.76 32.13
CA GLU A 149 -6.13 -18.76 33.41
C GLU A 149 -7.52 -18.15 33.32
N THR A 150 -7.71 -17.12 32.48
CA THR A 150 -8.98 -16.40 32.42
C THR A 150 -9.86 -16.87 31.26
N LEU A 151 -9.28 -17.13 30.09
CA LEU A 151 -10.04 -17.53 28.91
C LEU A 151 -10.04 -19.05 28.68
N ALA A 152 -9.12 -19.79 29.31
CA ALA A 152 -8.91 -21.23 29.08
C ALA A 152 -8.84 -21.61 27.59
N PHE A 153 -8.32 -20.71 26.76
CA PHE A 153 -8.33 -20.83 25.29
C PHE A 153 -9.72 -21.13 24.68
N ALA A 154 -10.82 -20.80 25.37
CA ALA A 154 -12.18 -21.04 24.88
C ALA A 154 -12.57 -20.09 23.73
N VAL A 155 -12.01 -18.89 23.74
CA VAL A 155 -12.18 -17.89 22.67
C VAL A 155 -10.81 -17.36 22.24
N LYS A 156 -10.74 -16.87 21.01
CA LYS A 156 -9.54 -16.21 20.49
C LYS A 156 -9.28 -14.87 21.17
N ARG A 157 -8.01 -14.52 21.30
CA ARG A 157 -7.51 -13.24 21.80
C ARG A 157 -6.32 -12.83 20.95
N GLY A 158 -6.12 -11.54 20.71
CA GLY A 158 -4.93 -11.06 20.00
C GLY A 158 -4.48 -9.68 20.43
N GLY A 159 -3.31 -9.31 19.96
CA GLY A 159 -2.65 -8.06 20.31
C GLY A 159 -1.63 -7.65 19.26
N PHE A 160 -1.42 -6.36 19.12
CA PHE A 160 -0.34 -5.80 18.30
C PHE A 160 0.96 -5.84 19.10
N MET A 161 1.99 -6.38 18.46
CA MET A 161 3.32 -6.50 19.04
C MET A 161 4.12 -5.24 18.69
N TYR A 162 4.73 -4.62 19.71
CA TYR A 162 5.56 -3.44 19.56
C TYR A 162 6.96 -3.69 20.07
N GLY A 163 7.93 -3.09 19.37
CA GLY A 163 9.34 -3.16 19.73
C GLY A 163 10.21 -2.66 18.59
N ARG A 164 11.29 -3.37 18.26
CA ARG A 164 12.33 -2.86 17.35
C ARG A 164 12.79 -3.94 16.37
N VAL A 165 13.15 -3.51 15.17
CA VAL A 165 13.87 -4.36 14.21
C VAL A 165 15.36 -4.10 14.40
N GLY A 166 16.09 -5.12 14.83
CA GLY A 166 17.54 -5.11 15.00
C GLY A 166 18.29 -5.49 13.73
N GLU A 167 19.62 -5.54 13.84
CA GLU A 167 20.47 -6.02 12.75
C GLU A 167 20.20 -7.51 12.45
N GLY A 168 20.38 -7.90 11.19
CA GLY A 168 20.22 -9.29 10.76
C GLY A 168 18.79 -9.80 10.84
N GLY A 169 17.78 -8.94 10.65
CA GLY A 169 16.37 -9.36 10.60
C GLY A 169 15.80 -9.86 11.93
N VAL A 170 16.44 -9.52 13.06
CA VAL A 170 15.92 -9.88 14.39
C VAL A 170 14.85 -8.89 14.81
N VAL A 171 13.65 -9.37 15.10
CA VAL A 171 12.55 -8.55 15.61
C VAL A 171 12.44 -8.73 17.11
N PHE A 172 12.62 -7.66 17.86
CA PHE A 172 12.39 -7.60 19.30
C PHE A 172 10.96 -7.12 19.57
N VAL A 173 10.20 -7.89 20.33
CA VAL A 173 8.86 -7.55 20.84
C VAL A 173 9.00 -7.20 22.31
N ASP A 174 8.93 -5.91 22.62
CA ASP A 174 9.12 -5.36 23.96
C ASP A 174 7.79 -5.26 24.75
N PHE A 175 6.65 -5.10 24.08
CA PHE A 175 5.32 -5.15 24.70
C PHE A 175 4.20 -5.55 23.71
N ILE A 176 3.04 -5.93 24.24
CA ILE A 176 1.85 -6.32 23.47
C ILE A 176 0.70 -5.40 23.85
N TYR A 177 0.18 -4.64 22.88
CA TYR A 177 -1.05 -3.86 23.04
C TYR A 177 -2.25 -4.70 22.61
N GLU A 178 -3.25 -4.85 23.48
CA GLU A 178 -4.46 -5.60 23.19
C GLU A 178 -5.59 -4.63 22.81
N PRO A 179 -5.94 -4.45 21.52
CA PRO A 179 -7.00 -3.53 21.13
C PRO A 179 -8.37 -4.02 21.65
N PRO A 180 -9.40 -3.14 21.70
CA PRO A 180 -10.77 -3.58 21.90
C PRO A 180 -11.10 -4.67 20.88
N GLN A 181 -11.68 -5.78 21.32
CA GLN A 181 -11.81 -6.97 20.49
C GLN A 181 -12.94 -7.89 20.96
N GLN A 182 -13.45 -8.70 20.04
CA GLN A 182 -14.42 -9.74 20.31
C GLN A 182 -13.92 -11.07 19.73
N GLY A 183 -13.56 -11.98 20.63
CA GLY A 183 -13.16 -13.34 20.29
C GLY A 183 -14.35 -14.30 20.27
N THR A 184 -14.33 -15.22 19.32
CA THR A 184 -15.13 -16.45 19.33
C THR A 184 -14.18 -17.64 19.26
N GLU A 185 -14.72 -18.85 19.18
CA GLU A 185 -13.91 -20.05 18.95
C GLU A 185 -13.17 -19.97 17.59
N ASP A 186 -13.86 -19.56 16.54
CA ASP A 186 -13.34 -19.63 15.17
C ASP A 186 -12.77 -18.30 14.65
N ALA A 187 -13.17 -17.16 15.22
CA ALA A 187 -12.82 -15.83 14.71
C ALA A 187 -12.36 -14.87 15.82
N LEU A 188 -11.52 -13.91 15.42
CA LEU A 188 -11.11 -12.79 16.25
C LEU A 188 -11.44 -11.49 15.52
N LEU A 189 -12.39 -10.74 16.05
CA LEU A 189 -12.76 -9.43 15.52
C LEU A 189 -12.02 -8.34 16.31
N LEU A 190 -11.17 -7.58 15.65
CA LEU A 190 -10.52 -6.40 16.22
C LEU A 190 -11.45 -5.18 16.05
N LEU A 191 -11.85 -4.57 17.15
CA LEU A 191 -12.66 -3.36 17.19
C LEU A 191 -11.71 -2.16 17.26
N ARG A 192 -11.03 -1.87 16.14
CA ARG A 192 -10.02 -0.81 16.02
C ARG A 192 -10.55 0.53 16.56
N ASP A 193 -9.78 1.15 17.45
CA ASP A 193 -10.07 2.45 18.04
C ASP A 193 -8.95 3.42 17.62
N PRO A 194 -9.19 4.28 16.61
CA PRO A 194 -8.17 5.18 16.09
C PRO A 194 -7.62 6.17 17.14
N ASP A 195 -8.44 6.56 18.12
CA ASP A 195 -8.03 7.52 19.15
C ASP A 195 -7.11 6.84 20.17
N GLU A 196 -7.46 5.63 20.63
CA GLU A 196 -6.58 4.86 21.51
C GLU A 196 -5.29 4.43 20.78
N GLU A 197 -5.39 3.98 19.53
CA GLU A 197 -4.22 3.60 18.73
C GLU A 197 -3.28 4.78 18.49
N ALA A 198 -3.78 6.01 18.33
CA ALA A 198 -2.93 7.19 18.22
C ALA A 198 -2.08 7.41 19.50
N LEU A 199 -2.64 7.13 20.68
CA LEU A 199 -1.89 7.17 21.94
C LEU A 199 -0.82 6.08 21.98
N VAL A 200 -1.17 4.86 21.56
CA VAL A 200 -0.23 3.73 21.52
C VAL A 200 0.94 4.02 20.58
N GLU A 201 0.68 4.55 19.39
CA GLU A 201 1.71 4.92 18.43
C GLU A 201 2.59 6.07 18.95
N ALA A 202 2.01 7.06 19.63
CA ALA A 202 2.77 8.15 20.26
C ALA A 202 3.70 7.64 21.37
N ILE A 203 3.23 6.72 22.22
CA ILE A 203 4.03 6.08 23.27
C ILE A 203 5.16 5.27 22.63
N ALA A 204 4.83 4.42 21.64
CA ALA A 204 5.80 3.59 20.95
C ALA A 204 6.89 4.44 20.30
N ALA A 205 6.52 5.51 19.59
CA ALA A 205 7.46 6.44 18.99
C ALA A 205 8.38 7.11 20.02
N GLY A 206 7.84 7.56 21.16
CA GLY A 206 8.63 8.14 22.25
C GLY A 206 9.57 7.14 22.93
N LEU A 207 9.22 5.84 22.91
CA LEU A 207 10.06 4.74 23.37
C LEU A 207 11.07 4.27 22.30
N GLY A 208 11.10 4.87 21.10
CA GLY A 208 11.94 4.43 20.00
C GLY A 208 11.54 3.03 19.46
N MET A 209 10.27 2.68 19.61
CA MET A 209 9.66 1.42 19.20
C MET A 209 8.65 1.68 18.08
N ARG A 210 8.24 0.60 17.43
CA ARG A 210 7.19 0.60 16.39
C ARG A 210 6.37 -0.67 16.45
N ARG A 211 5.22 -0.67 15.78
CA ARG A 211 4.46 -1.89 15.52
C ARG A 211 5.29 -2.84 14.65
N VAL A 212 5.53 -4.06 15.14
CA VAL A 212 6.39 -5.07 14.49
C VAL A 212 5.66 -6.38 14.17
N GLY A 213 4.44 -6.55 14.68
CA GLY A 213 3.71 -7.77 14.41
C GLY A 213 2.34 -7.86 15.06
N PHE A 214 1.75 -9.04 14.96
CA PHE A 214 0.49 -9.40 15.57
C PHE A 214 0.58 -10.77 16.23
N VAL A 215 0.10 -10.88 17.46
CA VAL A 215 -0.04 -12.15 18.19
C VAL A 215 -1.51 -12.48 18.34
N PHE A 216 -1.87 -13.74 18.18
CA PHE A 216 -3.22 -14.21 18.50
C PHE A 216 -3.22 -15.66 19.00
N THR A 217 -4.34 -16.06 19.58
CA THR A 217 -4.50 -17.38 20.16
C THR A 217 -5.34 -18.29 19.29
N GLN A 218 -5.02 -19.58 19.32
CA GLN A 218 -5.88 -20.64 18.81
C GLN A 218 -6.83 -21.10 19.90
N SER A 219 -8.12 -21.30 19.59
CA SER A 219 -9.06 -21.86 20.55
C SER A 219 -8.93 -23.38 20.66
N VAL A 220 -9.24 -23.94 21.82
CA VAL A 220 -9.24 -25.41 22.04
C VAL A 220 -10.40 -26.11 21.33
N GLY A 221 -11.50 -25.41 21.04
CA GLY A 221 -12.65 -25.98 20.30
C GLY A 221 -12.32 -26.40 18.86
N ARG A 222 -11.19 -25.92 18.34
CA ARG A 222 -10.62 -26.37 17.07
C ARG A 222 -10.11 -27.82 17.11
N MET A 223 -9.78 -28.38 18.27
CA MET A 223 -9.29 -29.77 18.38
C MET A 223 -10.34 -30.74 17.79
N GLY A 224 -9.99 -31.41 16.69
CA GLY A 224 -10.88 -32.33 15.97
C GLY A 224 -11.45 -31.78 14.64
N LYS A 225 -11.27 -30.50 14.31
CA LYS A 225 -11.69 -29.90 13.02
C LYS A 225 -10.67 -30.06 11.88
N GLY A 226 -9.70 -30.98 12.02
CA GLY A 226 -8.63 -31.23 11.06
C GLY A 226 -7.31 -30.54 11.41
N GLU A 227 -6.22 -31.09 10.86
CA GLU A 227 -4.85 -30.59 11.06
C GLU A 227 -4.50 -29.56 9.97
N TYR A 228 -4.19 -28.35 10.42
CA TYR A 228 -3.66 -27.22 9.64
C TYR A 228 -2.88 -26.33 10.61
N THR A 229 -2.05 -25.38 10.15
CA THR A 229 -1.46 -24.41 11.10
C THR A 229 -2.40 -23.23 11.29
N LEU A 230 -2.68 -22.48 10.22
CA LEU A 230 -3.62 -21.36 10.21
C LEU A 230 -4.82 -21.65 9.30
N SER A 231 -6.01 -21.25 9.74
CA SER A 231 -7.24 -21.26 8.95
C SER A 231 -7.23 -20.17 7.90
N ALA A 232 -8.09 -20.28 6.88
CA ALA A 232 -8.24 -19.26 5.84
C ALA A 232 -8.60 -17.88 6.42
N ARG A 233 -9.40 -17.84 7.50
CA ARG A 233 -9.73 -16.60 8.22
C ARG A 233 -8.50 -15.97 8.89
N GLU A 234 -7.68 -16.79 9.54
CA GLU A 234 -6.44 -16.34 10.19
C GLU A 234 -5.38 -15.91 9.17
N VAL A 235 -5.23 -16.63 8.05
CA VAL A 235 -4.33 -16.24 6.95
C VAL A 235 -4.75 -14.90 6.38
N LEU A 236 -6.05 -14.69 6.14
CA LEU A 236 -6.54 -13.44 5.58
C LEU A 236 -6.28 -12.26 6.53
N GLN A 237 -6.60 -12.42 7.82
CA GLN A 237 -6.33 -11.40 8.84
C GLN A 237 -4.82 -11.15 9.00
N ALA A 238 -3.98 -12.19 9.01
CA ALA A 238 -2.53 -12.04 9.10
C ALA A 238 -1.96 -11.33 7.86
N ALA A 239 -2.46 -11.62 6.66
CA ALA A 239 -2.06 -10.96 5.43
C ALA A 239 -2.47 -9.48 5.40
N GLU A 240 -3.67 -9.16 5.87
CA GLU A 240 -4.16 -7.79 6.05
C GLU A 240 -3.26 -6.99 6.99
N LEU A 241 -3.02 -7.52 8.19
CA LEU A 241 -2.20 -6.84 9.19
C LEU A 241 -0.74 -6.72 8.77
N HIS A 242 -0.17 -7.72 8.09
CA HIS A 242 1.17 -7.60 7.50
C HIS A 242 1.19 -6.52 6.41
N ALA A 243 0.19 -6.49 5.52
CA ALA A 243 0.09 -5.46 4.49
C ALA A 243 0.01 -4.03 5.07
N GLU A 244 -0.69 -3.86 6.19
CA GLU A 244 -0.79 -2.60 6.96
C GLU A 244 0.48 -2.24 7.71
N GLY A 245 1.19 -3.23 8.27
CA GLY A 245 2.33 -3.04 9.18
C GLY A 245 3.52 -2.31 8.58
N GLY A 246 3.67 -2.34 7.25
CA GLY A 246 4.63 -1.50 6.53
C GLY A 246 6.11 -1.80 6.83
N ILE A 247 6.43 -3.02 7.28
CA ILE A 247 7.79 -3.54 7.41
C ILE A 247 7.91 -4.88 6.69
N GLU A 248 9.12 -5.20 6.22
CA GLU A 248 9.40 -6.48 5.58
C GLU A 248 9.52 -7.61 6.61
N GLU A 249 9.97 -7.30 7.83
CA GLU A 249 10.22 -8.24 8.92
C GLU A 249 8.98 -8.53 9.79
N TRP A 250 7.77 -8.19 9.32
CA TRP A 250 6.54 -8.35 10.11
C TRP A 250 6.37 -9.79 10.61
N VAL A 251 6.03 -9.94 11.89
CA VAL A 251 5.85 -11.24 12.56
C VAL A 251 4.38 -11.46 12.91
N THR A 252 3.90 -12.66 12.59
CA THR A 252 2.62 -13.20 13.08
C THR A 252 2.91 -14.31 14.09
N ALA A 253 2.54 -14.11 15.35
CA ALA A 253 2.72 -15.08 16.42
C ALA A 253 1.39 -15.79 16.75
N LEU A 254 1.45 -17.11 16.87
CA LEU A 254 0.35 -17.97 17.25
C LEU A 254 0.62 -18.54 18.65
N VAL A 255 -0.34 -18.38 19.56
CA VAL A 255 -0.30 -18.98 20.89
C VAL A 255 -1.34 -20.08 20.98
N LYS A 256 -0.92 -21.30 21.28
CA LYS A 256 -1.81 -22.47 21.37
C LYS A 256 -1.53 -23.27 22.63
N LEU A 257 -2.51 -24.07 23.02
CA LEU A 257 -2.34 -25.06 24.08
C LEU A 257 -1.90 -26.38 23.43
N GLU A 258 -0.77 -26.91 23.86
CA GLU A 258 -0.29 -28.25 23.46
C GLU A 258 -0.44 -29.20 24.64
N VAL A 259 -1.05 -30.36 24.39
CA VAL A 259 -1.19 -31.42 25.40
C VAL A 259 -0.03 -32.39 25.20
N ASN A 260 0.85 -32.46 26.19
CA ASN A 260 1.99 -33.36 26.22
C ASN A 260 1.53 -34.82 26.41
N GLU A 261 2.44 -35.76 26.15
CA GLU A 261 2.20 -37.21 26.30
C GLU A 261 1.74 -37.60 27.72
N ASP A 262 2.18 -36.85 28.74
CA ASP A 262 1.82 -37.04 30.14
C ASP A 262 0.43 -36.46 30.51
N GLY A 263 -0.28 -35.87 29.54
CA GLY A 263 -1.58 -35.21 29.74
C GLY A 263 -1.49 -33.80 30.35
N ALA A 264 -0.27 -33.31 30.63
CA ALA A 264 -0.04 -31.92 31.00
C ALA A 264 -0.24 -31.01 29.78
N ALA A 265 -0.84 -29.84 29.98
CA ALA A 265 -1.10 -28.88 28.92
C ALA A 265 -0.17 -27.67 29.09
N ASP A 266 0.69 -27.44 28.10
CA ASP A 266 1.63 -26.32 28.06
C ASP A 266 1.20 -25.30 27.01
N VAL A 267 1.47 -24.03 27.29
CA VAL A 267 1.24 -22.96 26.30
C VAL A 267 2.45 -22.89 25.37
N HIS A 268 2.21 -23.05 24.08
CA HIS A 268 3.22 -23.03 23.04
C HIS A 268 3.07 -21.80 22.14
N PHE A 269 4.21 -21.21 21.78
CA PHE A 269 4.29 -20.09 20.83
C PHE A 269 4.89 -20.59 19.51
N GLU A 270 4.22 -20.27 18.41
CA GLU A 270 4.78 -20.39 17.06
C GLU A 270 4.86 -19.01 16.42
N ALA A 271 5.87 -18.79 15.59
CA ALA A 271 6.04 -17.52 14.88
C ALA A 271 6.18 -17.80 13.39
N PHE A 272 5.47 -17.00 12.61
CA PHE A 272 5.44 -17.07 11.16
C PHE A 272 5.56 -15.68 10.58
N GLN A 273 6.07 -15.62 9.36
CA GLN A 273 5.90 -14.50 8.47
C GLN A 273 4.99 -14.93 7.32
N MET A 274 4.06 -14.05 6.92
CA MET A 274 3.29 -14.29 5.71
C MET A 274 4.20 -14.10 4.51
N SER A 275 4.24 -15.09 3.62
CA SER A 275 5.05 -15.02 2.40
C SER A 275 4.72 -13.77 1.57
N ASP A 276 5.70 -13.30 0.81
CA ASP A 276 5.54 -12.14 -0.08
C ASP A 276 4.39 -12.36 -1.08
N ASN A 277 4.23 -13.60 -1.53
CA ASN A 277 3.12 -14.01 -2.39
C ASN A 277 1.77 -13.84 -1.68
N CYS A 278 1.64 -14.25 -0.42
CA CYS A 278 0.42 -14.07 0.36
C CYS A 278 0.05 -12.59 0.48
N VAL A 279 1.00 -11.76 0.91
CA VAL A 279 0.78 -10.32 1.09
C VAL A 279 0.44 -9.65 -0.25
N LYS A 280 1.10 -10.06 -1.35
CA LYS A 280 0.81 -9.57 -2.70
C LYS A 280 -0.59 -9.97 -3.17
N LEU A 281 -0.98 -11.24 -3.02
CA LEU A 281 -2.31 -11.73 -3.37
C LEU A 281 -3.41 -10.97 -2.63
N PHE A 282 -3.16 -10.62 -1.36
CA PHE A 282 -4.07 -9.79 -0.57
C PHE A 282 -4.16 -8.36 -1.13
N LYS A 283 -3.03 -7.69 -1.35
CA LYS A 283 -2.98 -6.33 -1.93
C LYS A 283 -3.60 -6.25 -3.33
N ASP A 284 -3.46 -7.31 -4.14
CA ASP A 284 -4.08 -7.42 -5.47
C ASP A 284 -5.58 -7.78 -5.41
N GLY A 285 -6.13 -7.98 -4.21
CA GLY A 285 -7.54 -8.28 -3.97
C GLY A 285 -7.98 -9.66 -4.47
N LEU A 286 -7.04 -10.61 -4.59
CA LEU A 286 -7.28 -11.92 -5.19
C LEU A 286 -7.89 -12.95 -4.23
N PHE A 287 -7.78 -12.75 -2.92
CA PHE A 287 -8.47 -13.60 -1.94
C PHE A 287 -10.00 -13.43 -2.03
N VAL A 288 -10.72 -14.53 -1.87
CA VAL A 288 -12.13 -14.52 -1.48
C VAL A 288 -12.19 -14.25 0.02
N THR A 289 -12.84 -13.16 0.41
CA THR A 289 -12.90 -12.68 1.79
C THR A 289 -14.13 -13.17 2.55
N GLU A 290 -15.17 -13.58 1.81
CA GLU A 290 -16.39 -14.17 2.37
C GLU A 290 -16.16 -15.67 2.60
N ILE A 291 -15.84 -16.02 3.85
CA ILE A 291 -15.58 -17.40 4.28
C ILE A 291 -16.78 -17.88 5.10
N GLY A 292 -17.53 -18.83 4.56
CA GLY A 292 -18.66 -19.47 5.23
C GLY A 292 -18.21 -20.45 6.32
N ASP A 293 -19.12 -20.81 7.22
CA ASP A 293 -18.79 -21.72 8.34
C ASP A 293 -18.56 -23.18 7.88
N ASP A 294 -19.10 -23.57 6.73
CA ASP A 294 -18.91 -24.89 6.10
C ASP A 294 -17.71 -24.94 5.14
N ASP A 295 -17.02 -23.81 4.92
CA ASP A 295 -15.85 -23.78 4.03
C ASP A 295 -14.66 -24.54 4.67
N ASN A 296 -13.86 -25.22 3.85
CA ASN A 296 -12.67 -25.91 4.33
C ASN A 296 -11.65 -24.90 4.91
N PRO A 297 -11.36 -24.93 6.23
CA PRO A 297 -10.50 -23.94 6.86
C PRO A 297 -9.03 -24.05 6.42
N ARG A 298 -8.59 -25.21 5.92
CA ARG A 298 -7.20 -25.48 5.53
C ARG A 298 -6.76 -24.78 4.24
N VAL A 299 -7.71 -24.30 3.43
CA VAL A 299 -7.42 -23.72 2.11
C VAL A 299 -7.97 -22.31 2.00
N SER A 300 -7.18 -21.42 1.39
CA SER A 300 -7.64 -20.09 1.01
C SER A 300 -8.15 -20.10 -0.42
N ARG A 301 -9.34 -19.53 -0.62
CA ARG A 301 -9.98 -19.44 -1.95
C ARG A 301 -9.58 -18.16 -2.68
N MET A 302 -9.33 -18.28 -3.99
CA MET A 302 -8.92 -17.20 -4.89
C MET A 302 -10.05 -16.85 -5.85
N LYS A 303 -10.18 -15.56 -6.18
CA LYS A 303 -11.14 -15.04 -7.17
C LYS A 303 -10.80 -15.41 -8.61
N LYS A 304 -9.53 -15.74 -8.87
CA LYS A 304 -9.00 -16.13 -10.18
C LYS A 304 -8.09 -17.34 -10.03
N ASP A 305 -7.83 -18.02 -11.14
CA ASP A 305 -6.92 -19.16 -11.15
C ASP A 305 -5.49 -18.68 -10.87
N VAL A 306 -4.84 -19.35 -9.93
CA VAL A 306 -3.43 -19.19 -9.59
C VAL A 306 -2.71 -20.50 -9.86
N VAL A 307 -1.44 -20.43 -10.23
CA VAL A 307 -0.63 -21.61 -10.52
C VAL A 307 0.09 -22.04 -9.26
N VAL A 308 -0.23 -23.23 -8.74
CA VAL A 308 0.51 -23.86 -7.63
C VAL A 308 1.27 -25.05 -8.20
N GLY A 309 2.61 -24.96 -8.22
CA GLY A 309 3.45 -25.93 -8.92
C GLY A 309 3.18 -25.94 -10.43
N VAL A 310 2.48 -26.97 -10.92
CA VAL A 310 2.09 -27.13 -12.33
C VAL A 310 0.56 -27.10 -12.55
N LYS A 311 -0.21 -26.85 -11.49
CA LYS A 311 -1.68 -26.92 -11.52
C LYS A 311 -2.29 -25.53 -11.38
N ASP A 312 -3.23 -25.21 -12.26
CA ASP A 312 -4.13 -24.07 -12.09
C ASP A 312 -5.21 -24.44 -11.07
N THR A 313 -5.33 -23.64 -10.02
CA THR A 313 -6.28 -23.86 -8.93
C THR A 313 -6.82 -22.55 -8.39
N ARG A 314 -7.98 -22.60 -7.73
CA ARG A 314 -8.52 -21.49 -6.92
C ARG A 314 -8.46 -21.75 -5.43
N GLU A 315 -8.01 -22.93 -5.03
CA GLU A 315 -7.80 -23.30 -3.64
C GLU A 315 -6.32 -23.53 -3.43
N VAL A 316 -5.75 -22.78 -2.49
CA VAL A 316 -4.34 -22.86 -2.11
C VAL A 316 -4.29 -23.33 -0.67
N ASP A 317 -3.50 -24.38 -0.39
CA ASP A 317 -3.24 -24.82 0.99
C ASP A 317 -2.53 -23.70 1.76
N ASN A 318 -3.05 -23.36 2.94
CA ASN A 318 -2.59 -22.23 3.73
C ASN A 318 -1.11 -22.32 4.09
N ASP A 319 -0.54 -23.53 4.20
CA ASP A 319 0.86 -23.73 4.54
C ASP A 319 1.82 -23.14 3.48
N PHE A 320 1.37 -22.93 2.23
CA PHE A 320 2.16 -22.22 1.22
C PHE A 320 2.42 -20.76 1.57
N PHE A 321 1.58 -20.19 2.44
CA PHE A 321 1.68 -18.79 2.84
C PHE A 321 2.49 -18.58 4.11
N LEU A 322 2.82 -19.65 4.84
CA LEU A 322 3.47 -19.59 6.14
C LEU A 322 4.97 -19.83 5.99
N VAL A 323 5.76 -18.84 6.41
CA VAL A 323 7.22 -18.95 6.49
C VAL A 323 7.61 -18.99 7.98
N PRO A 324 8.08 -20.13 8.51
CA PRO A 324 8.42 -20.25 9.93
C PRO A 324 9.53 -19.29 10.35
N VAL A 325 9.38 -18.67 11.52
CA VAL A 325 10.35 -17.75 12.13
C VAL A 325 10.87 -18.35 13.43
N LYS A 326 12.18 -18.25 13.69
CA LYS A 326 12.77 -18.74 14.93
C LYS A 326 12.31 -17.88 16.10
N ILE A 327 12.05 -18.49 17.25
CA ILE A 327 11.68 -17.78 18.47
C ILE A 327 12.88 -17.73 19.42
N SER A 328 13.09 -16.59 20.05
CA SER A 328 13.96 -16.41 21.20
C SER A 328 13.28 -15.54 22.26
N ASP A 329 13.95 -15.33 23.39
CA ASP A 329 13.47 -14.42 24.43
C ASP A 329 14.51 -13.35 24.77
N HIS A 330 14.03 -12.28 25.41
CA HIS A 330 14.88 -11.26 26.03
C HIS A 330 14.19 -10.66 27.25
N GLN A 331 14.91 -9.79 27.96
CA GLN A 331 14.34 -8.92 28.97
C GLN A 331 14.40 -7.48 28.46
N GLY A 332 13.24 -6.89 28.21
CA GLY A 332 13.05 -5.54 27.75
C GLY A 332 13.23 -4.50 28.85
N PRO A 333 13.22 -3.20 28.49
CA PRO A 333 13.41 -2.10 29.42
C PRO A 333 12.15 -1.74 30.23
N LEU A 334 10.99 -2.24 29.82
CA LEU A 334 9.69 -1.97 30.45
C LEU A 334 9.34 -3.08 31.44
N SER A 335 8.61 -2.74 32.49
CA SER A 335 7.93 -3.72 33.31
C SER A 335 6.56 -4.07 32.72
N SER A 336 6.06 -5.27 33.02
CA SER A 336 4.71 -5.73 32.66
C SER A 336 3.89 -6.09 33.90
N SER A 337 3.85 -5.16 34.88
CA SER A 337 3.23 -5.40 36.19
C SER A 337 1.93 -4.62 36.42
N PHE A 338 1.62 -3.69 35.51
CA PHE A 338 0.37 -2.95 35.49
C PHE A 338 -0.74 -3.73 34.78
N PRO A 339 -2.02 -3.56 35.17
CA PRO A 339 -3.13 -4.20 34.48
C PRO A 339 -3.24 -3.78 33.01
N VAL A 340 -3.44 -4.75 32.13
CA VAL A 340 -3.61 -4.57 30.68
C VAL A 340 -5.04 -4.12 30.36
N GLU A 341 -5.17 -3.14 29.47
CA GLU A 341 -6.42 -2.62 28.93
C GLU A 341 -7.25 -3.67 28.16
N ASN A 342 -8.53 -3.36 27.92
CA ASN A 342 -9.43 -4.14 27.07
C ASN A 342 -9.61 -5.62 27.46
N ARG A 343 -9.22 -6.00 28.69
CA ARG A 343 -9.52 -7.27 29.33
C ARG A 343 -10.81 -7.18 30.15
N ILE A 344 -11.26 -8.31 30.70
CA ILE A 344 -12.52 -8.39 31.49
C ILE A 344 -12.53 -7.40 32.66
N THR A 345 -11.39 -7.19 33.31
CA THR A 345 -11.26 -6.18 34.37
C THR A 345 -10.83 -4.85 33.79
N THR A 346 -11.62 -3.82 34.04
CA THR A 346 -11.30 -2.45 33.61
C THR A 346 -10.16 -1.87 34.43
N VAL A 347 -9.22 -1.22 33.74
CA VAL A 347 -8.12 -0.50 34.37
C VAL A 347 -8.66 0.80 34.98
N THR A 348 -8.32 1.06 36.25
CA THR A 348 -8.83 2.21 37.01
C THR A 348 -7.70 3.04 37.62
N LEU A 349 -7.97 4.29 38.00
CA LEU A 349 -7.01 5.13 38.75
C LEU A 349 -6.60 4.51 40.10
N ARG A 350 -7.44 3.62 40.68
CA ARG A 350 -7.06 2.86 41.88
C ARG A 350 -5.93 1.87 41.58
N ALA A 351 -5.88 1.29 40.39
CA ALA A 351 -4.76 0.46 39.96
C ALA A 351 -3.47 1.29 39.88
N LEU A 352 -3.55 2.54 39.37
CA LEU A 352 -2.43 3.48 39.37
C LEU A 352 -1.91 3.73 40.80
N LYS A 353 -2.79 4.07 41.74
CA LYS A 353 -2.42 4.26 43.15
C LYS A 353 -1.75 3.04 43.76
N ASN A 354 -2.39 1.87 43.63
CA ASN A 354 -1.85 0.62 44.16
C ASN A 354 -0.49 0.27 43.55
N HIS A 355 -0.29 0.57 42.27
CA HIS A 355 1.00 0.37 41.60
C HIS A 355 2.09 1.29 42.14
N LEU A 356 1.81 2.60 42.25
CA LEU A 356 2.76 3.58 42.78
C LEU A 356 3.12 3.28 44.25
N ASP A 357 2.16 2.84 45.06
CA ASP A 357 2.39 2.46 46.46
C ASP A 357 3.29 1.22 46.59
N ARG A 358 3.06 0.19 45.75
CA ARG A 358 3.89 -1.03 45.72
C ARG A 358 5.31 -0.74 45.24
N THR A 359 5.46 0.19 44.29
CA THR A 359 6.73 0.52 43.63
C THR A 359 7.44 1.74 44.23
N LYS A 360 6.97 2.26 45.38
CA LYS A 360 7.53 3.47 46.03
C LYS A 360 9.03 3.43 46.31
N HIS A 361 9.59 2.23 46.44
CA HIS A 361 11.01 2.00 46.69
C HIS A 361 11.90 2.24 45.45
N LEU A 362 11.30 2.34 44.26
CA LEU A 362 11.99 2.62 43.01
C LEU A 362 12.02 4.13 42.71
N SER A 363 12.92 4.57 41.82
CA SER A 363 12.89 5.93 41.25
C SER A 363 11.60 6.14 40.44
N PHE A 364 11.07 7.36 40.43
CA PHE A 364 9.77 7.65 39.79
C PHE A 364 9.69 7.19 38.33
N VAL A 365 10.73 7.42 37.52
CA VAL A 365 10.81 6.95 36.11
C VAL A 365 10.62 5.44 35.99
N LYS A 366 11.19 4.64 36.91
CA LYS A 366 11.04 3.18 36.92
C LYS A 366 9.64 2.73 37.31
N ARG A 367 8.97 3.50 38.19
CA ARG A 367 7.57 3.20 38.58
C ARG A 367 6.62 3.33 37.39
N ILE A 368 6.90 4.27 36.48
CA ILE A 368 6.09 4.52 35.29
C ILE A 368 6.62 3.84 34.02
N SER A 369 7.72 3.08 34.10
CA SER A 369 8.31 2.35 32.96
C SER A 369 7.50 1.09 32.65
N ASP A 370 6.21 1.24 32.38
CA ASP A 370 5.26 0.18 32.05
C ASP A 370 4.34 0.71 30.95
N PHE A 371 4.24 0.00 29.82
CA PHE A 371 3.47 0.47 28.67
C PHE A 371 1.98 0.66 29.01
N HIS A 372 1.37 -0.28 29.73
CA HIS A 372 -0.06 -0.23 30.04
C HIS A 372 -0.36 0.91 31.04
N LEU A 373 0.59 1.22 31.93
CA LEU A 373 0.51 2.40 32.78
C LEU A 373 0.60 3.68 31.96
N LEU A 374 1.58 3.78 31.05
CA LEU A 374 1.73 4.94 30.17
C LEU A 374 0.47 5.17 29.32
N LEU A 375 -0.17 4.11 28.83
CA LEU A 375 -1.42 4.20 28.09
C LEU A 375 -2.57 4.75 28.95
N LEU A 376 -2.67 4.33 30.22
CA LEU A 376 -3.64 4.92 31.15
C LEU A 376 -3.38 6.42 31.35
N LEU A 377 -2.11 6.83 31.53
CA LEU A 377 -1.75 8.23 31.72
C LEU A 377 -2.00 9.06 30.46
N ALA A 378 -1.74 8.50 29.28
CA ALA A 378 -1.90 9.18 27.99
C ALA A 378 -3.32 9.68 27.76
N ARG A 379 -4.34 9.05 28.36
CA ARG A 379 -5.74 9.50 28.33
C ARG A 379 -5.99 10.85 29.01
N TYR A 380 -5.03 11.34 29.81
CA TYR A 380 -5.11 12.60 30.56
C TYR A 380 -4.06 13.63 30.11
N LEU A 381 -3.28 13.31 29.08
CA LEU A 381 -2.13 14.08 28.62
C LEU A 381 -2.31 14.51 27.16
N ASP A 382 -1.61 15.57 26.73
CA ASP A 382 -1.59 15.93 25.31
C ASP A 382 -0.77 14.90 24.51
N VAL A 383 -1.40 14.29 23.51
CA VAL A 383 -0.79 13.23 22.69
C VAL A 383 0.41 13.72 21.88
N ASN A 384 0.46 15.00 21.51
CA ASN A 384 1.50 15.54 20.64
C ASN A 384 2.71 16.05 21.41
N ALA A 385 2.53 16.44 22.67
CA ALA A 385 3.58 17.05 23.48
C ALA A 385 3.96 16.21 24.71
N ASP A 386 2.99 15.88 25.56
CA ASP A 386 3.23 15.31 26.88
C ASP A 386 3.56 13.81 26.80
N VAL A 387 2.80 13.06 26.00
CA VAL A 387 2.98 11.60 25.85
C VAL A 387 4.37 11.27 25.31
N PRO A 388 4.86 11.89 24.20
CA PRO A 388 6.21 11.62 23.72
C PRO A 388 7.29 12.04 24.71
N ALA A 389 7.12 13.16 25.42
CA ALA A 389 8.09 13.64 26.41
C ALA A 389 8.23 12.67 27.60
N LEU A 390 7.10 12.13 28.08
CA LEU A 390 7.10 11.16 29.17
C LEU A 390 7.74 9.83 28.73
N ALA A 391 7.39 9.36 27.53
CA ALA A 391 7.96 8.16 26.94
C ALA A 391 9.48 8.30 26.69
N GLU A 392 9.96 9.46 26.23
CA GLU A 392 11.40 9.71 26.07
C GLU A 392 12.14 9.65 27.42
N CYS A 393 11.53 10.15 28.50
CA CYS A 393 12.12 10.03 29.83
C CYS A 393 12.23 8.56 30.27
N VAL A 394 11.23 7.73 29.96
CA VAL A 394 11.27 6.28 30.19
C VAL A 394 12.37 5.63 29.35
N LEU A 395 12.47 5.96 28.07
CA LEU A 395 13.51 5.44 27.18
C LEU A 395 14.92 5.75 27.69
N ARG A 396 15.17 7.00 28.10
CA ARG A 396 16.48 7.46 28.57
C ARG A 396 16.73 7.19 30.05
N GLN A 397 15.72 6.69 30.78
CA GLN A 397 15.74 6.52 32.23
C GLN A 397 16.14 7.81 32.97
N THR A 398 15.64 8.96 32.51
CA THR A 398 15.94 10.29 33.09
C THR A 398 14.90 10.70 34.13
N SER A 399 15.21 11.77 34.89
CA SER A 399 14.28 12.33 35.86
C SER A 399 13.01 12.84 35.17
N ILE A 400 11.84 12.48 35.72
CA ILE A 400 10.56 13.01 35.26
C ILE A 400 10.41 14.46 35.74
N PRO A 401 10.01 15.42 34.89
CA PRO A 401 9.72 16.79 35.32
C PRO A 401 8.69 16.83 36.47
N GLU A 402 8.91 17.70 37.46
CA GLU A 402 8.10 17.78 38.69
C GLU A 402 6.60 17.99 38.39
N GLY A 403 6.27 18.76 37.36
CA GLY A 403 4.88 18.97 36.92
C GLY A 403 4.16 17.66 36.56
N TYR A 404 4.83 16.75 35.83
CA TYR A 404 4.25 15.44 35.50
C TYR A 404 4.17 14.54 36.74
N GLN A 405 5.16 14.58 37.63
CA GLN A 405 5.10 13.80 38.87
C GLN A 405 3.87 14.19 39.70
N LEU A 406 3.67 15.49 39.94
CA LEU A 406 2.53 16.02 40.69
C LEU A 406 1.19 15.68 40.02
N LEU A 407 1.12 15.75 38.68
CA LEU A 407 -0.08 15.38 37.94
C LEU A 407 -0.41 13.90 38.12
N ILE A 408 0.57 13.01 37.95
CA ILE A 408 0.40 11.56 38.09
C ILE A 408 -0.01 11.20 39.53
N GLU A 409 0.64 11.79 40.53
CA GLU A 409 0.30 11.59 41.93
C GLU A 409 -1.11 12.12 42.26
N SER A 410 -1.51 13.25 41.67
CA SER A 410 -2.87 13.78 41.80
C SER A 410 -3.92 12.85 41.17
N LEU A 411 -3.64 12.27 40.00
CA LEU A 411 -4.51 11.27 39.37
C LEU A 411 -4.65 10.02 40.25
N ALA A 412 -3.55 9.55 40.82
CA ALA A 412 -3.56 8.44 41.76
C ALA A 412 -4.31 8.76 43.06
N ALA A 413 -4.24 10.00 43.56
CA ALA A 413 -4.92 10.42 44.77
C ALA A 413 -6.44 10.58 44.57
N ALA A 414 -6.91 10.83 43.35
CA ALA A 414 -8.31 11.02 43.00
C ALA A 414 -9.15 9.72 42.95
N SER A 415 -8.53 8.55 43.19
CA SER A 415 -9.12 7.20 43.06
C SER A 415 -9.98 6.70 44.23
#